data_AF-A0ABD0PKA1-F1
#
_entry.id   AF-A0ABD0PKA1-F1
#
_cell.length_a   1.000
_cell.length_b   1.000
_cell.length_c   1.000
_cell.angle_alpha   90.00
_cell.angle_beta   90.00
_cell.angle_gamma   90.00
#
_symmetry.space_group_name_H-M   'P 1'
#
loop_
_entity.id
_entity.type
_entity.pdbx_description
1 polymer ?
#
loop_
_entity_poly.entity_id
_entity_poly.type
_entity_poly.pdbx_seq_one_letter_code
_entity_poly.pdbx_strand_id
1 'polypeptide(L)'
;HVFLGNERYTDIWHAVCEYSGDGVKPNISWVLPDEDTATTATTEFKNYGIKVEVKSTQEFQLTQYEGKDLICLIQSNLGIDDRRTMRVPKYSISSIEVLNETTLDRRSHGQNEHRLALQENLSNQKILLRAHGNAP
;
A
#
# COMPACT_ATOMS: atom_id res chain seq x y z
N HIS A 1 11.69 -1.70 19.25
CA HIS A 1 12.71 -0.80 18.65
C HIS A 1 13.18 -1.41 17.35
N VAL A 2 13.10 -0.68 16.23
CA VAL A 2 13.48 -1.18 14.90
C VAL A 2 14.04 -0.01 14.07
N PHE A 3 15.17 -0.23 13.41
CA PHE A 3 15.75 0.68 12.41
C PHE A 3 15.59 0.06 11.00
N LEU A 4 15.47 0.91 9.98
CA LEU A 4 15.31 0.55 8.57
C LEU A 4 16.57 0.93 7.79
N GLY A 5 17.18 -0.04 7.11
CA GLY A 5 18.19 0.15 6.07
C GLY A 5 17.57 -0.13 4.69
N ASN A 6 17.79 0.77 3.75
CA ASN A 6 17.14 0.81 2.44
C ASN A 6 17.80 -0.18 1.45
N GLU A 7 17.03 -1.14 0.93
CA GLU A 7 17.42 -1.93 -0.22
C GLU A 7 16.29 -2.00 -1.25
N ARG A 8 16.34 -1.03 -2.19
CA ARG A 8 15.83 -1.07 -3.57
C ARG A 8 14.33 -1.39 -3.76
N TYR A 9 13.56 -0.35 -4.11
CA TYR A 9 12.28 -0.33 -4.86
C TYR A 9 11.71 -1.69 -5.27
N THR A 10 11.29 -2.48 -4.29
CA THR A 10 10.37 -3.58 -4.53
C THR A 10 9.03 -3.07 -4.03
N ASP A 11 8.08 -2.88 -4.95
CA ASP A 11 6.68 -2.58 -4.59
C ASP A 11 5.99 -3.82 -3.97
N ILE A 12 6.76 -4.64 -3.26
CA ILE A 12 6.34 -5.86 -2.59
C ILE A 12 5.81 -5.45 -1.22
N TRP A 13 4.54 -5.76 -0.98
CA TRP A 13 3.82 -5.46 0.24
C TRP A 13 3.38 -6.75 0.92
N HIS A 14 3.23 -6.68 2.24
CA HIS A 14 2.79 -7.80 3.07
C HIS A 14 1.47 -7.48 3.74
N ALA A 15 0.44 -8.26 3.42
CA ALA A 15 -0.81 -8.30 4.17
C ALA A 15 -0.68 -9.33 5.29
N VAL A 16 -1.02 -8.95 6.52
CA VAL A 16 -0.90 -9.83 7.68
C VAL A 16 -2.29 -10.07 8.28
N CYS A 17 -2.64 -11.35 8.46
CA CYS A 17 -3.85 -11.78 9.15
C CYS A 17 -3.47 -12.64 10.35
N GLU A 18 -3.86 -12.20 11.55
CA GLU A 18 -3.51 -12.85 12.81
C GLU A 18 -4.75 -13.37 13.53
N TYR A 19 -4.70 -14.62 13.97
CA TYR A 19 -5.70 -15.25 14.83
C TYR A 19 -5.07 -15.61 16.16
N SER A 20 -5.82 -15.39 17.24
CA SER A 20 -5.48 -15.79 18.59
C SER A 20 -6.74 -16.33 19.25
N GLY A 21 -6.69 -17.55 19.79
CA GLY A 21 -7.86 -18.15 20.43
C GLY A 21 -7.53 -19.47 21.11
N ASP A 22 -8.53 -20.03 21.80
CA ASP A 22 -8.39 -21.31 22.47
C ASP A 22 -8.69 -22.47 21.52
N GLY A 23 -7.98 -23.59 21.70
CA GLY A 23 -8.29 -24.84 21.01
C GLY A 23 -7.37 -25.19 19.84
N VAL A 24 -7.93 -25.66 18.73
CA VAL A 24 -7.20 -26.26 17.60
C VAL A 24 -6.75 -25.19 16.61
N LYS A 25 -5.61 -25.41 15.95
CA LYS A 25 -5.10 -24.57 14.85
C LYS A 25 -6.20 -24.31 13.81
N PRO A 26 -6.64 -23.05 13.58
CA PRO A 26 -7.54 -22.72 12.49
C PRO A 26 -6.82 -22.79 11.13
N ASN A 27 -7.60 -22.94 10.08
CA ASN A 27 -7.12 -22.76 8.71
C ASN A 27 -7.29 -21.29 8.31
N ILE A 28 -6.23 -20.65 7.80
CA ILE A 28 -6.28 -19.29 7.28
C ILE A 28 -6.02 -19.33 5.78
N SER A 29 -6.94 -18.79 5.00
CA SER A 29 -6.82 -18.65 3.55
C SER A 29 -7.05 -17.20 3.10
N TRP A 30 -6.53 -16.87 1.93
CA TRP A 30 -6.68 -15.56 1.31
C TRP A 30 -7.57 -15.66 0.08
N VAL A 31 -8.53 -14.75 -0.03
CA VAL A 31 -9.32 -14.54 -1.25
C VAL A 31 -8.87 -13.22 -1.85
N LEU A 32 -8.23 -13.34 -3.01
CA LEU A 32 -7.70 -12.23 -3.77
C LEU A 32 -8.68 -11.88 -4.91
N PRO A 33 -8.79 -10.61 -5.30
CA PRO A 33 -9.72 -10.16 -6.33
C PRO A 33 -9.38 -10.66 -7.74
N ASP A 34 -8.13 -11.06 -7.99
CA ASP A 34 -7.68 -11.63 -9.26
C ASP A 34 -7.19 -13.07 -9.01
N GLU A 35 -7.94 -14.07 -9.52
CA GLU A 35 -7.70 -15.50 -9.23
C GLU A 35 -6.45 -16.10 -9.92
N ASP A 36 -5.84 -15.39 -10.88
CA ASP A 36 -4.80 -15.95 -11.76
C ASP A 36 -3.37 -15.81 -11.24
N THR A 37 -3.15 -15.14 -10.11
CA THR A 37 -1.80 -14.99 -9.55
C THR A 37 -1.50 -16.08 -8.54
N ALA A 38 -0.56 -16.97 -8.89
CA ALA A 38 0.05 -17.88 -7.94
C ALA A 38 0.78 -17.06 -6.86
N THR A 39 0.08 -16.83 -5.75
CA THR A 39 0.60 -16.04 -4.65
C THR A 39 0.81 -16.95 -3.45
N THR A 40 1.98 -16.87 -2.83
CA THR A 40 2.35 -17.76 -1.72
C THR A 40 2.10 -17.04 -0.41
N ALA A 41 1.14 -17.54 0.39
CA ALA A 41 0.95 -17.10 1.76
C ALA A 41 1.90 -17.88 2.67
N THR A 42 2.66 -17.18 3.52
CA THR A 42 3.46 -17.83 4.57
C THR A 42 2.64 -17.89 5.84
N THR A 43 2.53 -19.07 6.45
CA THR A 43 1.76 -19.25 7.69
C THR A 43 2.66 -19.70 8.83
N GLU A 44 2.67 -18.92 9.91
CA GLU A 44 3.31 -19.23 11.17
C GLU A 44 2.27 -19.72 12.19
N PHE A 45 2.65 -20.71 12.99
CA PHE A 45 1.80 -21.27 14.04
C PHE A 45 2.58 -21.37 15.35
N LYS A 46 1.95 -20.93 16.44
CA LYS A 46 2.46 -21.06 17.80
C LYS A 46 1.38 -21.67 18.68
N ASN A 47 1.79 -22.63 19.51
CA ASN A 47 0.93 -23.29 20.48
C ASN A 47 1.46 -23.06 21.90
N TYR A 48 0.59 -22.54 22.77
CA TYR A 48 0.87 -22.27 24.17
C TYR A 48 0.04 -23.18 25.10
N GLY A 49 -0.36 -24.36 24.61
CA GLY A 49 -1.18 -25.33 25.35
C GLY A 49 -2.66 -25.09 25.08
N ILE A 50 -3.29 -24.24 25.89
CA ILE A 50 -4.73 -23.93 25.76
C ILE A 50 -4.96 -22.90 24.64
N LYS A 51 -3.99 -22.01 24.43
CA LYS A 51 -4.05 -20.92 23.46
C LYS A 51 -3.22 -21.24 22.22
N VAL A 52 -3.77 -20.94 21.06
CA VAL A 52 -3.09 -21.00 19.76
C VAL A 52 -3.03 -19.63 19.10
N GLU A 53 -1.94 -19.40 18.39
CA GLU A 53 -1.74 -18.21 17.57
C GLU A 53 -1.35 -18.64 16.17
N VAL A 54 -2.05 -18.10 15.17
CA VAL A 54 -1.74 -18.32 13.75
C VAL A 54 -1.59 -16.97 13.10
N LYS A 55 -0.49 -16.80 12.36
CA LYS A 55 -0.24 -15.61 11.55
C LYS A 55 -0.06 -16.04 10.11
N SER A 56 -0.89 -15.52 9.23
CA SER A 56 -0.74 -15.69 7.78
C SER A 56 -0.30 -14.37 7.16
N THR A 57 0.77 -14.42 6.37
CA THR A 57 1.32 -13.27 5.67
C THR A 57 1.22 -13.52 4.17
N GLN A 58 0.44 -12.69 3.48
CA GLN A 58 0.33 -12.69 2.02
C GLN A 58 1.23 -11.60 1.44
N GLU A 59 2.18 -12.02 0.60
CA GLU A 59 3.02 -11.11 -0.17
C GLU A 59 2.35 -10.77 -1.51
N PHE A 60 2.40 -9.52 -1.94
CA PHE A 60 1.82 -9.10 -3.21
C PHE A 60 2.50 -7.83 -3.77
N GLN A 61 2.36 -7.59 -5.07
CA GLN A 61 2.80 -6.31 -5.68
C GLN A 61 1.71 -5.26 -5.50
N LEU A 62 2.07 -4.10 -4.95
CA LEU A 62 1.13 -2.99 -4.70
C LEU A 62 0.37 -2.60 -5.97
N THR A 63 1.07 -2.45 -7.09
CA THR A 63 0.50 -2.05 -8.40
C THR A 63 -0.62 -2.97 -8.88
N GLN A 64 -0.58 -4.25 -8.52
CA GLN A 64 -1.61 -5.22 -8.91
C GLN A 64 -2.88 -5.10 -8.06
N TYR A 65 -2.73 -4.77 -6.78
CA TYR A 65 -3.82 -4.78 -5.81
C TYR A 65 -4.22 -3.40 -5.29
N GLU A 66 -3.62 -2.34 -5.82
CA GLU A 66 -3.86 -0.97 -5.40
C GLU A 66 -5.35 -0.61 -5.40
N GLY A 67 -5.86 -0.15 -4.25
CA GLY A 67 -7.26 0.17 -4.10
C GLY A 67 -8.21 -1.03 -4.20
N LYS A 68 -7.74 -2.28 -4.22
CA LYS A 68 -8.57 -3.49 -4.16
C LYS A 68 -8.72 -4.00 -2.72
N ASP A 69 -9.70 -4.89 -2.50
CA ASP A 69 -9.90 -5.55 -1.22
C ASP A 69 -9.19 -6.90 -1.18
N LEU A 70 -8.43 -7.14 -0.13
CA LEU A 70 -7.89 -8.44 0.23
C LEU A 70 -8.74 -9.02 1.36
N ILE A 71 -9.11 -10.30 1.25
CA ILE A 71 -9.95 -10.95 2.25
C ILE A 71 -9.17 -12.11 2.86
N CYS A 72 -9.07 -12.11 4.19
CA CYS A 72 -8.60 -13.24 4.97
C CYS A 72 -9.82 -14.01 5.51
N LEU A 73 -9.85 -15.31 5.24
CA LEU A 73 -10.84 -16.24 5.79
C LEU A 73 -10.17 -17.10 6.86
N ILE A 74 -10.73 -17.08 8.06
CA ILE A 74 -10.27 -17.87 9.20
C ILE A 74 -11.33 -18.92 9.48
N GLN A 75 -11.04 -20.16 9.12
CA GLN A 75 -11.94 -21.29 9.33
C GLN A 75 -11.56 -21.99 10.62
N SER A 76 -12.44 -21.89 11.60
CA SER A 76 -12.31 -22.61 12.86
C SER A 76 -13.08 -23.92 12.79
N ASN A 77 -12.53 -24.98 13.39
CA ASN A 77 -13.21 -26.27 13.54
C ASN A 77 -14.51 -26.17 14.37
N LEU A 78 -14.74 -25.02 15.03
CA LEU A 78 -15.95 -24.71 15.79
C LEU A 78 -17.09 -24.15 14.92
N GLY A 79 -16.91 -24.10 13.58
CA GLY A 79 -17.99 -23.84 12.62
C GLY A 79 -18.35 -22.37 12.38
N ILE A 80 -17.61 -21.44 12.99
CA ILE A 80 -17.73 -20.00 12.70
C ILE A 80 -16.52 -19.61 11.85
N ASP A 81 -16.79 -19.30 10.58
CA ASP A 81 -15.80 -18.73 9.68
C ASP A 81 -15.74 -17.21 9.90
N ASP A 82 -14.59 -16.69 10.32
CA ASP A 82 -14.34 -15.26 10.46
C ASP A 82 -13.78 -14.71 9.15
N ARG A 83 -14.39 -13.64 8.65
CA ARG A 83 -14.02 -12.99 7.39
C ARG A 83 -13.52 -11.58 7.68
N ARG A 84 -12.25 -11.33 7.37
CA ARG A 84 -11.61 -10.03 7.56
C ARG A 84 -11.24 -9.42 6.22
N THR A 85 -11.68 -8.19 5.99
CA THR A 85 -11.38 -7.46 4.76
C THR A 85 -10.43 -6.32 5.04
N MET A 86 -9.37 -6.23 4.24
CA MET A 86 -8.42 -5.14 4.26
C MET A 86 -8.37 -4.50 2.88
N ARG A 87 -8.53 -3.18 2.81
CA ARG A 87 -8.37 -2.44 1.55
C ARG A 87 -6.94 -2.00 1.37
N VAL A 88 -6.34 -2.33 0.23
CA VAL A 88 -5.02 -1.86 -0.14
C VAL A 88 -5.09 -0.35 -0.37
N PRO A 89 -4.18 0.46 0.23
CA PRO A 89 -4.13 1.90 -0.02
C PRO A 89 -4.06 2.20 -1.51
N LYS A 90 -4.74 3.27 -1.93
CA LYS A 90 -4.64 3.81 -3.29
C LYS A 90 -3.92 5.14 -3.21
N TYR A 91 -2.81 5.25 -3.92
CA TYR A 91 -1.94 6.40 -3.99
C TYR A 91 -2.27 7.22 -5.24
N SER A 92 -2.20 8.54 -5.09
CA SER A 92 -2.44 9.48 -6.17
C SER A 92 -1.69 10.78 -5.93
N ILE A 93 -1.17 11.35 -7.02
CA ILE A 93 -0.70 12.73 -7.06
C ILE A 93 -1.93 13.60 -7.37
N SER A 94 -2.29 14.48 -6.44
CA SER A 94 -3.43 15.37 -6.59
C SER A 94 -3.07 16.63 -7.38
N SER A 95 -1.87 17.17 -7.18
CA SER A 95 -1.37 18.32 -7.93
C SER A 95 0.16 18.40 -7.91
N ILE A 96 0.72 19.21 -8.80
CA ILE A 96 2.14 19.52 -8.83
C ILE A 96 2.27 21.04 -8.74
N GLU A 97 3.09 21.50 -7.82
CA GLU A 97 3.39 22.90 -7.57
C GLU A 97 4.84 23.20 -7.98
N VAL A 98 5.04 24.31 -8.70
CA VAL A 98 6.38 24.80 -9.04
C VAL A 98 6.85 25.72 -7.92
N LEU A 99 7.97 25.39 -7.28
CA LEU A 99 8.52 26.14 -6.14
C LEU A 99 9.50 27.25 -6.52
N ASN A 100 9.97 27.30 -7.77
CA ASN A 100 10.70 28.45 -8.28
C ASN A 100 9.79 29.69 -8.28
N GLU A 101 10.37 30.90 -8.32
CA GLU A 101 9.60 32.13 -8.50
C GLU A 101 8.71 32.01 -9.74
N THR A 102 7.40 31.89 -9.49
CA THR A 102 6.40 31.72 -10.54
C THR A 102 5.55 32.97 -10.66
N THR A 103 5.18 33.31 -11.88
CA THR A 103 4.14 34.30 -12.14
C THR A 103 2.81 33.57 -12.23
N LEU A 104 1.83 34.04 -11.46
CA LEU A 104 0.49 33.47 -11.43
C LEU A 104 -0.30 34.06 -12.60
N ASP A 105 -0.55 33.26 -13.62
CA ASP A 105 -1.29 33.67 -14.80
C ASP A 105 -2.77 33.27 -14.62
N ARG A 106 -3.65 34.27 -14.56
CA ARG A 106 -5.10 34.07 -14.44
C ARG A 106 -5.66 33.86 -15.84
N ARG A 107 -6.00 32.62 -16.18
CA ARG A 107 -6.81 32.37 -17.38
C ARG A 107 -8.24 32.88 -17.16
N SER A 108 -8.88 33.34 -18.24
CA SER A 108 -10.26 33.87 -18.26
C SER A 108 -11.36 32.88 -17.81
N HIS A 109 -11.01 31.65 -17.43
CA HIS A 109 -11.93 30.59 -16.97
C HIS A 109 -11.64 30.11 -15.53
N GLY A 110 -10.95 30.93 -14.72
CA GLY A 110 -10.81 30.68 -13.27
C GLY A 110 -9.79 29.61 -12.89
N GLN A 111 -9.04 29.06 -13.86
CA GLN A 111 -7.87 28.23 -13.59
C GLN A 111 -6.63 29.13 -13.49
N ASN A 112 -5.93 29.04 -12.34
CA ASN A 112 -4.63 29.70 -12.14
C ASN A 112 -3.53 28.76 -12.64
N GLU A 113 -2.67 29.26 -13.52
CA GLU A 113 -1.51 28.52 -14.02
C GLU A 113 -0.23 29.17 -13.48
N HIS A 114 0.64 28.35 -12.88
CA HIS A 114 1.95 28.81 -12.44
C HIS A 114 2.92 28.74 -13.63
N ARG A 115 3.46 29.89 -14.06
CA ARG A 115 4.42 29.97 -15.16
C ARG A 115 5.81 30.28 -14.64
N LEU A 116 6.81 29.66 -15.24
CA LEU A 116 8.23 29.90 -14.97
C LEU A 116 8.90 30.41 -16.25
N ALA A 117 9.60 31.54 -16.16
CA ALA A 117 10.44 32.03 -17.23
C ALA A 117 11.85 31.44 -17.09
N LEU A 118 12.35 30.82 -18.17
CA LEU A 118 13.72 30.34 -18.24
C LEU A 118 14.59 31.37 -18.95
N GLN A 119 15.83 31.52 -18.52
CA GLN A 119 16.77 32.45 -19.14
C GLN A 119 17.46 31.78 -20.33
N GLU A 120 17.48 32.45 -21.48
CA GLU A 120 18.21 31.98 -22.66
C GLU A 120 19.71 31.91 -22.38
N ASN A 121 20.40 30.94 -23.01
CA ASN A 121 21.85 30.70 -22.89
C ASN A 121 22.38 30.38 -21.48
N LEU A 122 21.51 30.10 -20.50
CA LEU A 122 21.91 29.62 -19.18
C LEU A 122 21.76 28.10 -19.10
N SER A 123 22.88 27.39 -19.01
CA SER A 123 22.90 25.93 -18.83
C SER A 123 22.63 25.54 -17.38
N ASN A 124 22.16 24.31 -17.16
CA ASN A 124 21.92 23.73 -15.83
C ASN A 124 20.89 24.47 -14.96
N GLN A 125 19.91 25.15 -15.57
CA GLN A 125 18.76 25.70 -14.85
C GLN A 125 17.97 24.57 -14.18
N LYS A 126 17.62 24.75 -12.90
CA LYS A 126 16.89 23.76 -12.11
C LYS A 126 15.46 24.22 -11.86
N ILE A 127 14.51 23.31 -12.10
CA ILE A 127 13.10 23.49 -11.77
C ILE A 127 12.80 22.60 -10.56
N LEU A 128 12.35 23.23 -9.48
CA LEU A 128 11.96 22.58 -8.25
C LEU A 128 10.45 22.40 -8.27
N LEU A 129 10.03 21.13 -8.18
CA LEU A 129 8.63 20.74 -8.15
C LEU A 129 8.29 20.13 -6.79
N ARG A 130 7.09 20.42 -6.30
CA ARG A 130 6.47 19.75 -5.16
C ARG A 130 5.25 19.01 -5.65
N ALA A 131 5.26 17.69 -5.51
CA ALA A 131 4.06 16.89 -5.69
C ALA A 131 3.23 16.94 -4.41
N HIS A 132 1.92 17.17 -4.57
CA HIS A 132 0.93 17.02 -3.53
C HIS A 132 0.14 15.75 -3.79
N GLY A 133 -0.24 15.04 -2.73
CA GLY A 133 -0.94 13.78 -2.86
C GLY A 133 -0.77 12.94 -1.60
N ASN A 134 -1.20 11.68 -1.68
CA ASN A 134 -0.98 10.70 -0.64
C ASN A 134 0.11 9.67 -1.01
N ALA A 135 0.77 9.85 -2.16
CA ALA A 135 1.90 9.03 -2.58
C ALA A 135 3.09 9.16 -1.60
N PRO A 136 3.76 8.04 -1.24
CA PRO A 136 4.86 8.01 -0.28
C PRO A 136 6.16 8.63 -0.81
#